data_AF-A0A0P9F963-F1
#
_entry.id   AF-A0A0P9F963-F1
#
_cell.length_a   1.000
_cell.length_b   1.000
_cell.length_c   1.000
_cell.angle_alpha   90.00
_cell.angle_beta   90.00
_cell.angle_gamma   90.00
#
_symmetry.space_group_name_H-M   'P 1'
#
loop_
_entity.id
_entity.type
_entity.pdbx_description
1 polymer ?
#
loop_
_entity_poly.entity_id
_entity_poly.type
_entity_poly.pdbx_seq_one_letter_code
_entity_poly.pdbx_strand_id
1 'polypeptide(L)'
;YISLAYVTDAVNPVYVDARAEWVDDMAVRQQVWDLFLRVEPPLGYDPAPIYRDLAGFGLLKIIPWRIELASALPPFEKIVWRAA
;
A
#
# COMPACT_ATOMS: atom_id res chain seq x y z
N TYR A 1 -0.94 -5.42 13.13
CA TYR A 1 -2.09 -4.68 12.57
C TYR A 1 -1.64 -3.27 12.27
N ILE A 2 -2.22 -2.65 11.24
CA ILE A 2 -1.90 -1.28 10.81
C ILE A 2 -3.18 -0.54 10.43
N SER A 3 -3.12 0.79 10.52
CA SER A 3 -4.11 1.70 9.93
C SER A 3 -3.37 2.63 8.96
N LEU A 4 -3.90 2.78 7.76
CA LEU A 4 -3.32 3.57 6.68
C LEU A 4 -4.31 4.68 6.30
N ALA A 5 -3.76 5.83 5.91
CA ALA A 5 -4.52 6.91 5.30
C ALA A 5 -3.91 7.22 3.93
N TYR A 6 -4.73 7.19 2.89
CA TYR A 6 -4.37 7.68 1.56
C TYR A 6 -5.06 9.03 1.34
N VAL A 7 -4.27 10.09 1.31
CA VAL A 7 -4.75 11.49 1.34
C VAL A 7 -4.16 12.26 0.17
N THR A 8 -4.56 11.89 -1.05
CA THR A 8 -4.28 12.73 -2.23
C THR A 8 -5.18 13.95 -2.27
N ASP A 9 -6.43 13.80 -1.79
CA ASP A 9 -7.38 14.88 -1.55
C ASP A 9 -7.75 14.89 -0.07
N ALA A 10 -7.46 15.99 0.62
CA ALA A 10 -7.78 16.15 2.04
C ALA A 10 -9.30 16.18 2.31
N VAL A 11 -10.12 16.51 1.31
CA VAL A 11 -11.58 16.46 1.41
C VAL A 11 -12.08 15.02 1.34
N ASN A 12 -11.47 14.16 0.53
CA ASN A 12 -11.94 12.80 0.30
C ASN A 12 -10.86 11.75 0.60
N PRO A 13 -10.42 11.61 1.86
CA PRO A 13 -9.40 10.64 2.23
C PRO A 13 -9.94 9.21 2.20
N VAL A 14 -9.03 8.25 2.01
CA VAL A 14 -9.30 6.81 2.19
C VAL A 14 -8.60 6.32 3.45
N TYR A 15 -9.35 5.67 4.33
CA TYR A 15 -8.80 5.01 5.52
C TYR A 15 -8.89 3.49 5.37
N VAL A 16 -7.80 2.80 5.70
CA VAL A 16 -7.72 1.34 5.59
C VAL A 16 -7.24 0.77 6.91
N ASP A 17 -8.02 -0.13 7.50
CA ASP A 17 -7.57 -0.95 8.62
C ASP A 17 -7.24 -2.36 8.12
N ALA A 18 -6.05 -2.83 8.47
CA ALA A 18 -5.50 -4.04 7.88
C ALA A 18 -4.65 -4.87 8.86
N ARG A 19 -4.51 -6.15 8.55
CA ARG A 19 -3.38 -6.94 9.02
C ARG A 19 -2.22 -6.75 8.03
N ALA A 20 -1.00 -6.69 8.57
CA ALA A 20 0.21 -6.66 7.77
C ALA A 20 1.05 -7.89 8.09
N GLU A 21 1.68 -8.46 7.08
CA GLU A 21 2.53 -9.63 7.20
C GLU A 21 3.83 -9.42 6.43
N TRP A 22 4.94 -9.89 7.01
CA TRP A 22 6.18 -10.02 6.26
C TRP A 22 6.03 -11.08 5.18
N VAL A 23 6.55 -10.78 3.99
CA VAL A 23 6.66 -11.76 2.90
C VAL A 23 8.10 -12.26 2.88
N ASP A 24 8.29 -13.53 3.24
CA ASP A 24 9.62 -14.18 3.26
C ASP A 24 9.93 -14.97 1.97
N ASP A 25 8.95 -15.10 1.08
CA ASP A 25 9.15 -15.74 -0.22
C ASP A 25 9.99 -14.85 -1.15
N MET A 26 11.19 -15.32 -1.49
CA MET A 26 12.12 -14.60 -2.38
C MET A 26 11.58 -14.41 -3.79
N ALA A 27 10.76 -15.34 -4.30
CA ALA A 27 10.17 -15.20 -5.63
C ALA A 27 9.18 -14.03 -5.67
N VAL A 28 8.39 -13.86 -4.62
CA VAL A 28 7.47 -12.72 -4.49
C VAL A 28 8.25 -11.42 -4.32
N ARG A 29 9.34 -11.42 -3.54
CA ARG A 29 10.23 -10.25 -3.43
C ARG A 29 10.80 -9.85 -4.78
N GLN A 30 11.30 -10.80 -5.56
CA GLN A 30 11.84 -10.54 -6.90
C GLN A 30 10.76 -9.98 -7.82
N GLN A 31 9.56 -10.55 -7.82
CA GLN A 31 8.46 -10.07 -8.65
C GLN A 31 8.12 -8.58 -8.37
N VAL A 32 8.12 -8.16 -7.10
CA VAL A 32 7.85 -6.77 -6.74
C VAL A 32 9.05 -5.86 -7.04
N TRP A 33 10.28 -6.34 -6.85
CA TRP A 33 11.48 -5.62 -7.28
C TRP A 33 11.44 -5.33 -8.79
N ASP A 34 11.12 -6.35 -9.59
CA ASP A 34 10.98 -6.24 -11.05
C ASP A 34 9.79 -5.35 -11.46
N LEU A 35 8.77 -5.20 -10.60
CA LEU A 35 7.69 -4.25 -10.85
C LEU A 35 8.22 -2.81 -10.78
N PHE A 36 9.00 -2.48 -9.75
CA PHE A 36 9.59 -1.15 -9.62
C PHE A 36 10.54 -0.82 -10.79
N LEU A 37 11.31 -1.79 -11.28
CA LEU A 37 12.19 -1.60 -12.43
C LEU A 37 11.45 -1.40 -13.76
N ARG A 38 10.26 -1.97 -13.92
CA ARG A 38 9.51 -1.97 -15.19
C ARG A 38 8.47 -0.87 -15.31
N VAL A 39 7.92 -0.41 -14.20
CA VAL A 39 6.90 0.66 -14.20
C VAL A 39 7.58 1.99 -14.59
N GLU A 40 6.87 2.84 -15.31
CA GLU A 40 7.41 4.15 -15.68
C GLU A 40 7.48 5.08 -14.44
N PRO A 41 8.42 6.05 -14.42
CA PRO A 41 8.43 7.09 -13.41
C PRO A 41 7.09 7.86 -13.35
N PRO A 42 6.67 8.35 -12.16
CA PRO A 42 7.42 8.37 -10.91
C PRO A 42 7.23 7.12 -10.02
N LEU A 43 6.36 6.19 -10.41
CA LEU A 43 6.05 5.01 -9.61
C LEU A 43 7.15 3.94 -9.70
N GLY A 44 7.74 3.77 -10.89
CA GLY A 44 8.91 2.91 -11.04
C GLY A 44 10.21 3.65 -10.80
N TYR A 45 11.16 2.92 -10.23
CA TYR A 45 12.51 3.36 -9.89
C TYR A 45 13.40 2.13 -9.67
N ASP A 46 14.73 2.31 -9.74
CA ASP A 46 15.67 1.28 -9.29
C ASP A 46 15.69 1.22 -7.76
N PRO A 47 15.30 0.10 -7.11
CA PRO A 47 15.31 0.01 -5.65
C PRO A 47 16.72 -0.16 -5.06
N ALA A 48 17.73 -0.54 -5.85
CA ALA A 48 19.09 -0.82 -5.38
C ALA A 48 19.75 0.33 -4.58
N PRO A 49 19.61 1.61 -4.96
CA PRO A 49 20.13 2.72 -4.16
C PRO A 49 19.59 2.81 -2.72
N ILE A 50 18.38 2.29 -2.46
CA ILE A 50 17.74 2.35 -1.13
C ILE A 50 18.01 1.06 -0.35
N TYR A 51 17.85 -0.09 -1.01
CA TYR A 51 17.84 -1.40 -0.36
C TYR A 51 19.12 -2.22 -0.59
N ARG A 52 20.07 -1.71 -1.37
CA ARG A 52 21.30 -2.36 -1.86
C ARG A 52 21.04 -3.51 -2.83
N ASP A 53 20.25 -4.50 -2.42
CA ASP A 53 19.94 -5.70 -3.17
C ASP A 53 18.57 -6.27 -2.74
N LEU A 54 18.20 -7.42 -3.32
CA LEU A 54 16.95 -8.10 -3.00
C LEU A 54 16.88 -8.58 -1.54
N ALA A 55 18.02 -8.93 -0.92
CA ALA A 55 18.04 -9.42 0.45
C ALA A 55 17.69 -8.29 1.44
N GLY A 56 18.10 -7.06 1.14
CA GLY A 56 17.71 -5.86 1.87
C GLY A 56 16.28 -5.38 1.59
N PHE A 57 15.60 -5.91 0.56
CA PHE A 57 14.26 -5.49 0.15
C PHE A 57 13.14 -6.23 0.91
N GLY A 58 12.76 -5.67 2.06
CA GLY A 58 11.64 -6.19 2.85
C GLY A 58 10.29 -5.85 2.23
N LEU A 59 9.38 -6.82 2.20
CA LEU A 59 8.00 -6.64 1.73
C LEU A 59 6.99 -6.85 2.87
N LEU A 60 6.05 -5.91 2.97
CA LEU A 60 4.87 -6.03 3.82
C LEU A 60 3.64 -6.23 2.94
N LYS A 61 2.98 -7.39 3.07
CA LYS A 61 1.68 -7.65 2.47
C LYS A 61 0.60 -7.03 3.35
N ILE A 62 -0.22 -6.15 2.76
CA ILE A 62 -1.34 -5.52 3.44
C ILE A 62 -2.63 -6.28 3.11
N ILE A 63 -3.37 -6.68 4.13
CA ILE A 63 -4.61 -7.43 4.01
C ILE A 63 -5.72 -6.64 4.71
N PRO A 64 -6.44 -5.79 3.96
CA PRO A 64 -7.53 -4.98 4.50
C PRO A 64 -8.67 -5.84 5.00
N TRP A 65 -9.21 -5.49 6.17
CA TRP A 65 -10.50 -6.01 6.64
C TRP A 65 -11.56 -4.91 6.68
N ARG A 66 -11.15 -3.64 6.57
CA ARG A 66 -12.04 -2.48 6.46
C ARG A 66 -11.40 -1.40 5.59
N ILE A 67 -12.20 -0.84 4.70
CA ILE A 67 -11.85 0.34 3.89
C ILE A 67 -12.98 1.34 4.04
N GLU A 68 -12.66 2.58 4.38
CA GLU A 68 -13.59 3.71 4.47
C GLU A 68 -13.20 4.77 3.44
N LEU A 69 -14.14 5.11 2.56
CA LEU A 69 -14.12 6.34 1.79
C LEU A 69 -14.87 7.40 2.59
N ALA A 70 -14.19 8.46 3.01
CA ALA A 70 -14.79 9.52 3.81
C ALA A 70 -14.86 10.82 2.99
N SER A 71 -15.86 11.66 3.27
CA SER A 71 -15.89 13.04 2.82
C SER A 71 -15.89 14.00 4.02
N ALA A 72 -15.01 14.99 3.98
CA ALA A 72 -14.87 16.03 4.99
C ALA A 72 -15.74 17.26 4.72
N LEU A 73 -16.52 17.26 3.62
CA LEU A 73 -17.51 18.28 3.31
C LEU A 73 -18.93 17.72 3.42
N PRO A 74 -19.94 18.58 3.70
CA PRO A 74 -21.34 18.18 3.67
C PRO A 74 -21.70 17.48 2.34
N PRO A 75 -22.43 16.35 2.37
CA PRO A 75 -23.16 15.82 3.52
C PRO A 75 -22.36 14.86 4.42
N PHE A 76 -21.02 14.84 4.34
CA PHE A 76 -20.10 14.02 5.13
C PHE A 76 -20.30 12.51 4.92
N GLU A 77 -20.46 12.10 3.67
CA GLU A 77 -20.72 10.71 3.32
C GLU A 77 -19.57 9.78 3.72
N LYS A 78 -19.94 8.55 4.04
CA LYS A 78 -19.02 7.47 4.35
C LYS A 78 -19.47 6.18 3.67
N ILE A 79 -18.61 5.62 2.83
CA ILE A 79 -18.81 4.29 2.26
C ILE A 79 -17.81 3.36 2.92
N VAL A 80 -18.31 2.34 3.61
CA VAL A 80 -17.46 1.40 4.36
C VAL A 80 -17.61 0.01 3.76
N TRP A 81 -16.52 -0.51 3.22
CA TRP A 81 -16.38 -1.92 2.88
C TRP A 81 -15.74 -2.69 4.03
N ARG A 82 -16.16 -3.94 4.23
CA ARG A 82 -15.53 -4.90 5.15
C ARG A 82 -15.38 -6.24 4.46
N ALA A 83 -14.30 -6.96 4.78
CA ALA A 83 -14.14 -8.33 4.35
C ALA A 83 -15.29 -9.19 4.94
N ALA A 84 -15.76 -10.15 4.14
CA ALA A 84 -16.80 -11.12 4.54
C ALA A 84 -16.27 -12.17 5.52
#